data_AF-A0A2M7NB08-F1
#
_entry.id   AF-A0A2M7NB08-F1
#
_cell.length_a   1.000
_cell.length_b   1.000
_cell.length_c   1.000
_cell.angle_alpha   90.00
_cell.angle_beta   90.00
_cell.angle_gamma   90.00
#
_symmetry.space_group_name_H-M   'P 1'
#
loop_
_entity.id
_entity.type
_entity.pdbx_description
1 polymer ?
#
loop_
_entity_poly.entity_id
_entity_poly.type
_entity_poly.pdbx_seq_one_letter_code
_entity_poly.pdbx_strand_id
1 'polypeptide(L)' 'MSDKQRNKIFREGQASQYGVKAGRVLLVDDEPDILELLEMALLKMGLSVDKAVNLHTALDKL' A
#
# COMPACT_ATOMS: atom_id res chain seq x y z
N MET A 1 -8.84 -34.66 4.21
CA MET A 1 -8.41 -33.27 4.56
C MET A 1 -9.51 -32.31 4.09
N SER A 2 -10.00 -31.41 4.95
CA SER A 2 -11.26 -30.66 4.71
C SER A 2 -11.05 -29.35 3.91
N ASP A 3 -12.02 -28.99 3.08
CA ASP A 3 -11.98 -27.80 2.20
C ASP A 3 -11.93 -26.46 2.96
N LYS A 4 -12.38 -26.45 4.23
CA LYS A 4 -12.29 -25.28 5.11
C LYS A 4 -10.85 -24.89 5.44
N GLN A 5 -9.94 -25.86 5.58
CA GLN A 5 -8.52 -25.60 5.84
C GLN A 5 -7.79 -25.09 4.60
N ARG A 6 -8.21 -25.51 3.40
CA ARG A 6 -7.64 -25.00 2.14
C ARG A 6 -7.92 -23.50 2.00
N ASN A 7 -9.15 -23.06 2.25
CA ASN A 7 -9.53 -21.66 2.06
C ASN A 7 -8.85 -20.69 3.05
N LYS A 8 -8.46 -21.18 4.25
CA LYS A 8 -7.70 -20.41 5.23
C LYS A 8 -6.25 -20.15 4.75
N ILE A 9 -5.59 -21.19 4.23
CA ILE A 9 -4.23 -21.11 3.68
C ILE A 9 -4.17 -20.20 2.44
N PHE A 10 -5.20 -20.24 1.58
CA PHE A 10 -5.28 -19.34 0.41
C PHE A 10 -5.40 -17.85 0.78
N ARG A 11 -6.06 -17.50 1.89
CA ARG A 11 -6.19 -16.11 2.36
C ARG A 11 -4.93 -15.62 3.08
N GLU A 12 -4.26 -16.49 3.81
CA GLU A 12 -3.04 -16.15 4.56
C GLU A 12 -1.80 -16.09 3.64
N GLY A 13 -1.78 -16.86 2.53
CA GLY A 13 -0.65 -16.93 1.59
C GLY A 13 -0.50 -15.76 0.61
N GLN A 14 -1.57 -15.01 0.30
CA GLN A 14 -1.52 -13.88 -0.65
C GLN A 14 -0.77 -12.66 -0.08
N ALA A 15 -0.82 -12.47 1.25
CA ALA A 15 -0.09 -11.38 1.93
C ALA A 15 1.42 -11.65 2.08
N SER A 16 1.84 -12.90 1.90
CA SER A 16 3.22 -13.36 2.15
C SER A 16 4.08 -13.48 0.88
N GLN A 17 3.48 -13.42 -0.31
CA GLN A 17 4.23 -13.61 -1.56
C GLN A 17 5.03 -12.37 -1.99
N TYR A 18 4.60 -11.18 -1.56
CA TYR A 18 5.42 -9.97 -1.58
C TYR A 18 5.88 -9.76 -0.15
N GLY A 19 7.14 -10.04 0.17
CA GLY A 19 7.70 -9.82 1.51
C GLY A 19 7.78 -8.35 1.88
N VAL A 20 6.64 -7.67 1.96
CA VAL A 20 6.53 -6.27 2.31
C VAL A 20 6.65 -6.22 3.83
N LYS A 21 7.88 -6.05 4.32
CA LYS A 21 8.08 -5.28 5.56
C LYS A 21 7.16 -4.08 5.46
N ALA A 22 6.32 -3.81 6.46
CA ALA A 22 5.40 -2.67 6.51
C ALA A 22 6.06 -1.43 5.89
N GLY A 23 5.76 -1.21 4.62
CA GLY A 23 6.57 -0.38 3.74
C GLY A 23 6.06 1.04 3.80
N ARG A 24 6.97 2.01 3.90
CA ARG A 24 6.63 3.42 3.72
C ARG A 24 6.76 3.76 2.23
N VAL A 25 5.72 4.35 1.66
CA VAL A 25 5.64 4.79 0.26
C VAL A 25 5.41 6.30 0.23
N LEU A 26 6.12 7.00 -0.65
CA LEU A 26 5.88 8.42 -0.96
C LEU A 26 5.20 8.51 -2.32
N LEU A 27 3.98 9.04 -2.35
CA LEU A 27 3.25 9.37 -3.57
C LEU A 27 3.55 10.80 -3.99
N VAL A 28 3.87 10.99 -5.27
CA VAL A 28 4.10 12.30 -5.87
C VAL A 28 3.28 12.39 -7.15
N ASP A 29 2.27 13.25 -7.15
CA ASP A 29 1.33 13.46 -8.25
C ASP A 29 0.73 14.87 -8.08
N ASP A 30 0.55 15.63 -9.15
CA ASP A 30 0.05 17.00 -9.10
C ASP A 30 -1.48 17.09 -8.95
N GLU A 31 -2.19 15.98 -9.12
CA GLU A 31 -3.63 15.88 -8.97
C GLU A 31 -4.01 15.37 -7.55
N PRO A 32 -4.61 16.22 -6.69
CA PRO A 32 -4.89 15.85 -5.29
C PRO A 32 -5.89 14.70 -5.12
N ASP A 33 -6.85 14.57 -6.03
CA ASP A 33 -7.86 13.51 -6.02
C ASP A 33 -7.25 12.15 -6.38
N ILE A 34 -6.28 12.12 -7.32
CA ILE A 34 -5.48 10.93 -7.61
C ILE A 34 -4.68 10.50 -6.36
N LEU A 35 -4.03 11.45 -5.70
CA LEU A 35 -3.28 11.19 -4.46
C LEU A 35 -4.15 10.56 -3.36
N GLU A 36 -5.38 11.05 -3.16
CA GLU A 36 -6.33 10.47 -2.22
C GLU A 36 -6.76 9.05 -2.61
N LEU A 37 -7.10 8.83 -3.88
CA LEU A 37 -7.50 7.52 -4.37
C LEU A 37 -6.39 6.47 -4.16
N LEU A 38 -5.15 6.82 -4.50
CA LEU A 38 -3.99 5.93 -4.37
C LEU A 38 -3.65 5.64 -2.91
N GLU A 39 -3.71 6.64 -2.04
CA GLU A 39 -3.53 6.45 -0.60
C GLU A 39 -4.54 5.46 -0.03
N MET A 40 -5.82 5.59 -0.37
CA MET A 40 -6.85 4.66 0.08
C MET A 40 -6.57 3.21 -0.35
N ALA A 41 -6.04 3.01 -1.56
CA ALA A 41 -5.70 1.69 -2.07
C ALA A 41 -4.49 1.10 -1.32
N LEU A 42 -3.42 1.87 -1.13
CA LEU A 42 -2.20 1.43 -0.48
C LEU A 42 -2.38 1.21 1.03
N LEU A 43 -3.18 2.02 1.71
CA LEU A 43 -3.56 1.80 3.11
C LEU A 43 -4.30 0.47 3.29
N LYS A 44 -5.21 0.11 2.37
CA LYS A 44 -5.89 -1.21 2.38
C LYS A 44 -4.92 -2.38 2.21
N MET A 45 -3.76 -2.14 1.61
CA MET A 45 -2.67 -3.11 1.47
C MET A 45 -1.72 -3.14 2.68
N GLY A 46 -1.97 -2.33 3.72
CA GLY A 46 -1.17 -2.28 4.95
C GLY A 46 0.13 -1.47 4.83
N LEU A 47 0.24 -0.60 3.83
CA LEU A 47 1.38 0.31 3.64
C LEU A 47 1.17 1.60 4.43
N SER A 48 2.26 2.25 4.83
CA SER A 48 2.24 3.64 5.30
C SER A 48 2.51 4.57 4.12
N VAL A 49 1.71 5.63 3.98
CA VAL A 49 1.76 6.50 2.80
C VAL A 49 2.02 7.94 3.24
N ASP A 50 2.99 8.57 2.58
CA ASP A 50 3.16 10.01 2.54
C ASP A 50 2.78 10.52 1.15
N LYS A 51 2.23 11.75 1.08
CA LYS A 51 1.80 12.37 -0.18
C LYS A 51 2.49 13.72 -0.39
N ALA A 52 2.76 14.06 -1.65
CA ALA A 52 3.27 15.35 -2.08
C ALA A 52 2.66 15.72 -3.44
N VAL A 53 2.30 16.98 -3.63
CA VAL A 53 1.68 17.47 -4.88
C VAL A 53 2.68 17.89 -5.95
N ASN A 54 3.97 17.86 -5.61
CA ASN A 54 5.06 18.21 -6.52
C ASN A 54 6.40 17.78 -5.93
N LEU A 55 7.46 17.88 -6.74
CA LEU A 55 8.81 17.51 -6.33
C LEU A 55 9.34 18.33 -5.15
N HIS A 56 8.99 19.62 -5.06
CA HIS A 56 9.46 20.47 -3.96
C HIS A 56 8.97 19.94 -2.61
N THR A 57 7.66 19.73 -2.47
CA THR A 57 7.05 19.17 -1.25
C THR A 57 7.37 17.69 -1.01
N ALA A 58 7.77 16.96 -2.06
CA ALA A 58 8.20 15.56 -1.96
C ALA A 58 9.60 15.43 -1.32
N LEU A 59 10.51 16.32 -1.67
CA LEU A 59 11.87 16.33 -1.13
C LEU A 59 11.89 16.57 0.39
N ASP A 60 10.92 17.33 0.92
CA ASP A 60 10.78 17.57 2.37
C ASP A 60 10.37 16.31 3.17
N LYS A 61 10.02 15.20 2.49
CA LYS A 61 9.50 13.97 3.10
C LYS A 61 10.49 12.80 3.09
N LEU A 62 11.67 12.98 2.48
CA LEU A 62 12.79 12.03 2.44
C LEU A 62 13.64 12.14 3.72
#